data_AF-A0A3C2D2Z7-F1
#
_entry.id   AF-A0A3C2D2Z7-F1
#
_cell.length_a   1.000
_cell.length_b   1.000
_cell.length_c   1.000
_cell.angle_alpha   90.00
_cell.angle_beta   90.00
_cell.angle_gamma   90.00
#
_symmetry.space_group_name_H-M   'P 1'
#
loop_
_entity.id
_entity.type
_entity.pdbx_description
1 polymer ?
#
loop_
_entity_poly.entity_id
_entity_poly.type
_entity_poly.pdbx_seq_one_letter_code
_entity_poly.pdbx_strand_id
1 'polypeptide(L)'
;MKKHFLSLFDPQHRWLTMLLISASILLIIASQIIGTNDNIPGIIVLLFGIVCFFFAILHPWRKSNYYGILAGVSFGLILLTFLIIYILMLLKKTEYISEGVVMVFIGLICVPGIVAGILGAIFWGSKRK
;
A
#
# COMPACT_ATOMS: atom_id res chain seq x y z
N MET A 1 0.00 11.65 -24.51
CA MET A 1 -0.12 10.93 -23.22
C MET A 1 0.83 11.40 -22.12
N LYS A 2 2.13 11.65 -22.36
CA LYS A 2 3.10 12.05 -21.30
C LYS A 2 2.67 13.27 -20.46
N LYS A 3 1.99 14.26 -21.04
CA LYS A 3 1.58 15.49 -20.35
C LYS A 3 0.39 15.31 -19.41
N HIS A 4 -0.49 14.33 -19.63
CA HIS A 4 -1.70 14.17 -18.83
C HIS A 4 -1.43 13.49 -17.48
N PHE A 5 -0.59 12.45 -17.47
CA PHE A 5 -0.21 11.80 -16.21
C PHE A 5 0.54 12.76 -15.28
N LEU A 6 1.40 13.60 -15.87
CA LEU A 6 2.16 14.63 -15.16
C LEU A 6 1.30 15.83 -14.73
N SER A 7 0.09 16.01 -15.29
CA SER A 7 -0.85 17.05 -14.86
C SER A 7 -1.71 16.63 -13.66
N LEU A 8 -1.75 15.33 -13.32
CA LEU A 8 -2.43 14.82 -12.13
C LEU A 8 -1.66 15.15 -10.85
N PHE A 9 -0.35 15.37 -10.97
CA PHE A 9 0.50 15.81 -9.86
C PHE A 9 0.44 17.32 -9.74
N ASP A 10 0.09 17.81 -8.56
CA ASP A 10 0.08 19.23 -8.23
C ASP A 10 1.46 19.85 -8.58
N PRO A 11 1.54 20.82 -9.51
CA PRO A 11 2.80 21.39 -9.97
C PRO A 11 3.65 21.96 -8.83
N GLN A 12 3.02 22.40 -7.74
CA GLN A 12 3.71 22.94 -6.57
C GLN A 12 4.45 21.87 -5.75
N HIS A 13 4.02 20.61 -5.82
CA HIS A 13 4.53 19.51 -4.98
C HIS A 13 5.01 18.29 -5.78
N ARG A 14 5.03 18.41 -7.11
CA ARG A 14 5.39 17.35 -8.03
C ARG A 14 6.81 16.83 -7.83
N TRP A 15 7.79 17.70 -7.62
CA TRP A 15 9.18 17.27 -7.38
C TRP A 15 9.31 16.41 -6.13
N LEU A 16 8.75 16.86 -5.01
CA LEU A 16 8.78 16.13 -3.74
C LEU A 16 8.08 14.77 -3.86
N THR A 17 6.96 14.73 -4.60
CA THR A 17 6.22 13.49 -4.84
C THR A 17 7.06 12.51 -5.66
N MET A 18 7.71 12.97 -6.72
CA MET A 18 8.59 12.13 -7.55
C MET A 18 9.78 11.60 -6.75
N LEU A 19 10.35 12.40 -5.86
CA LEU A 19 11.44 11.98 -4.97
C LEU A 19 10.98 10.91 -3.97
N LEU A 20 9.78 11.07 -3.38
CA LEU A 20 9.21 10.06 -2.50
C LEU A 20 8.93 8.74 -3.24
N ILE A 21 8.43 8.81 -4.49
CA ILE A 21 8.20 7.63 -5.32
C ILE A 21 9.53 6.93 -5.64
N SER A 22 10.56 7.68 -6.05
CA SER A 22 11.86 7.06 -6.36
C SER A 22 12.51 6.45 -5.12
N ALA A 23 12.46 7.13 -3.97
CA ALA A 23 12.99 6.62 -2.71
C ALA A 23 12.27 5.34 -2.24
N SER A 24 10.94 5.29 -2.35
CA SER A 24 10.17 4.09 -1.99
C SER A 24 10.46 2.90 -2.91
N ILE A 25 10.60 3.13 -4.22
CA ILE A 25 11.00 2.08 -5.18
C ILE A 25 12.41 1.57 -4.83
N LEU A 26 13.35 2.45 -4.51
CA LEU A 26 14.71 2.05 -4.10
C LEU A 26 14.71 1.21 -2.83
N LEU A 27 13.89 1.55 -1.83
CA LEU A 27 13.73 0.75 -0.62
C LEU A 27 13.18 -0.64 -0.93
N ILE A 28 12.16 -0.73 -1.80
CA ILE A 28 11.59 -2.01 -2.23
C ILE A 28 12.66 -2.84 -2.94
N ILE A 29 13.43 -2.27 -3.88
CA ILE A 29 14.52 -2.99 -4.55
C ILE A 29 15.59 -3.44 -3.55
N ALA A 30 16.01 -2.56 -2.65
CA ALA A 30 17.00 -2.89 -1.62
C ALA A 30 16.53 -4.06 -0.74
N SER A 31 15.25 -4.12 -0.39
CA SER A 31 14.69 -5.23 0.38
C SER A 31 14.81 -6.58 -0.34
N GLN A 32 14.65 -6.59 -1.67
CA GLN A 32 14.79 -7.81 -2.48
C GLN A 32 16.25 -8.26 -2.53
N ILE A 33 17.20 -7.32 -2.55
CA ILE A 33 18.64 -7.61 -2.53
C ILE A 33 19.06 -8.19 -1.18
N ILE A 34 18.55 -7.61 -0.09
CA ILE A 34 18.77 -8.10 1.29
C ILE A 34 18.15 -9.50 1.49
N GLY A 35 17.13 -9.82 0.69
CA GLY A 35 16.36 -11.05 0.79
C GLY A 35 15.23 -10.90 1.81
N THR A 36 14.08 -11.51 1.50
CA THR A 36 12.87 -11.49 2.35
C THR A 36 12.52 -12.87 2.91
N ASN A 37 13.29 -13.89 2.55
CA ASN A 37 13.13 -15.25 3.08
C ASN A 37 13.85 -15.30 4.43
N ASP A 38 13.07 -15.38 5.51
CA ASP A 38 13.53 -15.48 6.91
C ASP A 38 14.42 -14.32 7.42
N ASN A 39 14.58 -13.27 6.62
CA ASN A 39 15.33 -12.08 6.97
C ASN A 39 14.36 -10.97 7.41
N ILE A 40 14.11 -10.90 8.72
CA ILE A 40 13.21 -9.92 9.35
C ILE A 40 13.56 -8.48 8.92
N PRO A 41 14.83 -8.03 8.97
CA PRO A 41 15.22 -6.72 8.43
C PRO A 41 14.77 -6.48 6.98
N GLY A 42 14.93 -7.45 6.09
CA GLY A 42 14.50 -7.35 4.70
C GLY A 42 12.99 -7.16 4.57
N ILE A 43 12.21 -7.92 5.35
CA ILE A 43 10.74 -7.80 5.40
C ILE A 43 10.32 -6.42 5.92
N ILE A 44 10.96 -5.91 6.97
CA ILE A 44 10.66 -4.58 7.52
C ILE A 44 10.94 -3.49 6.48
N VAL A 45 12.09 -3.55 5.80
CA VAL A 45 12.44 -2.58 4.75
C VAL A 45 11.46 -2.65 3.59
N LEU A 46 11.01 -3.85 3.19
CA LEU A 46 9.99 -4.02 2.16
C LEU A 46 8.67 -3.36 2.56
N LEU A 47 8.14 -3.69 3.73
CA LEU A 47 6.87 -3.14 4.22
C LEU A 47 6.96 -1.62 4.38
N PHE A 48 8.06 -1.11 4.92
CA PHE A 48 8.30 0.32 5.04
C PHE A 48 8.34 1.01 3.67
N GLY A 49 9.04 0.42 2.70
CA GLY A 49 9.06 0.91 1.31
C GLY A 49 7.67 0.99 0.70
N ILE A 50 6.82 -0.02 0.91
CA ILE A 50 5.44 -0.03 0.42
C ILE A 50 4.57 1.03 1.11
N VAL A 51 4.70 1.19 2.44
CA VAL A 51 4.01 2.27 3.18
C VAL A 51 4.40 3.63 2.60
N CYS A 52 5.71 3.87 2.41
CA CYS A 52 6.20 5.10 1.81
C CYS A 52 5.67 5.30 0.38
N PHE A 53 5.53 4.23 -0.40
CA PHE A 53 4.98 4.28 -1.75
C PHE A 53 3.50 4.70 -1.75
N PHE A 54 2.66 4.15 -0.86
CA PHE A 54 1.28 4.60 -0.71
C PHE A 54 1.18 6.06 -0.31
N PHE A 55 2.02 6.49 0.65
CA PHE A 55 2.12 7.90 1.02
C PHE A 55 2.53 8.77 -0.16
N ALA A 56 3.52 8.34 -0.94
CA ALA A 56 4.00 9.05 -2.10
C ALA A 56 2.89 9.24 -3.14
N ILE A 57 2.13 8.18 -3.42
CA ILE A 57 1.00 8.24 -4.34
C ILE A 57 -0.04 9.23 -3.83
N LEU A 58 -0.47 9.13 -2.57
CA LEU A 58 -1.54 9.98 -2.02
C LEU A 58 -1.07 11.41 -1.68
N HIS A 59 0.24 11.66 -1.67
CA HIS A 59 0.84 12.94 -1.31
C HIS A 59 0.34 14.15 -2.12
N PRO A 60 0.09 14.08 -3.45
CA PRO A 60 -0.41 15.21 -4.23
C PRO A 60 -1.75 15.75 -3.73
N TRP A 61 -2.60 14.88 -3.18
CA TRP A 61 -3.93 15.28 -2.75
C TRP A 61 -3.95 15.92 -1.36
N ARG A 62 -3.01 15.56 -0.46
CA ARG A 62 -2.87 16.11 0.91
C ARG A 62 -4.18 16.21 1.73
N LYS A 63 -5.20 15.39 1.43
CA LYS A 63 -6.46 15.38 2.18
C LYS A 63 -6.54 14.13 3.03
N SER A 64 -6.78 14.31 4.33
CA SER A 64 -6.98 13.22 5.29
C SER A 64 -7.99 12.18 4.81
N ASN A 65 -9.10 12.63 4.20
CA ASN A 65 -10.15 11.74 3.69
C ASN A 65 -9.64 10.70 2.69
N TYR A 66 -8.68 11.03 1.82
CA TYR A 66 -8.16 10.06 0.84
C TYR A 66 -7.34 8.95 1.50
N TYR A 67 -6.61 9.28 2.57
CA TYR A 67 -5.90 8.29 3.38
C TYR A 67 -6.86 7.42 4.20
N GLY A 68 -7.94 8.01 4.71
CA GLY A 68 -9.03 7.25 5.35
C GLY A 68 -9.72 6.29 4.38
N ILE A 69 -9.96 6.71 3.13
CA ILE A 69 -10.48 5.85 2.07
C ILE A 69 -9.49 4.72 1.77
N LEU A 70 -8.18 4.98 1.69
CA LEU A 70 -7.18 3.92 1.51
C LEU A 70 -7.29 2.86 2.60
N ALA A 71 -7.31 3.25 3.88
CA ALA A 71 -7.44 2.32 4.98
C ALA A 71 -8.75 1.51 4.91
N GLY A 72 -9.87 2.19 4.61
CA GLY A 72 -11.17 1.55 4.46
C GLY A 72 -11.23 0.55 3.32
N VAL A 73 -10.68 0.90 2.14
CA VAL A 73 -10.61 0.00 0.97
C VAL A 73 -9.70 -1.19 1.26
N SER A 74 -8.51 -0.96 1.84
CA SER A 74 -7.59 -2.06 2.19
C SER A 74 -8.21 -3.01 3.21
N PHE A 75 -8.94 -2.50 4.21
CA PHE A 75 -9.67 -3.34 5.16
C PHE A 75 -10.83 -4.10 4.50
N GLY A 76 -11.60 -3.43 3.64
CA GLY A 76 -12.68 -4.06 2.88
C GLY A 76 -12.19 -5.18 1.96
N LEU A 77 -11.02 -5.01 1.35
CA LEU A 77 -10.38 -6.05 0.54
C LEU A 77 -10.01 -7.28 1.37
N ILE A 78 -9.49 -7.10 2.59
CA ILE A 78 -9.21 -8.22 3.50
C ILE A 78 -10.50 -8.99 3.81
N LEU A 79 -11.58 -8.29 4.18
CA LEU A 79 -12.87 -8.92 4.45
C LEU A 79 -13.42 -9.66 3.23
N LEU A 80 -13.32 -9.07 2.05
CA LEU A 80 -13.74 -9.69 0.80
C LEU A 80 -12.93 -10.95 0.50
N THR A 81 -11.60 -10.92 0.69
CA THR A 81 -10.74 -12.10 0.53
C THR A 81 -11.16 -13.22 1.48
N PHE A 82 -11.39 -12.92 2.77
CA PHE A 82 -11.86 -13.92 3.73
C PHE A 82 -13.24 -14.49 3.35
N LEU A 83 -14.16 -13.65 2.87
CA LEU A 83 -15.47 -14.10 2.42
C LEU A 83 -15.36 -15.06 1.23
N ILE A 84 -14.51 -14.75 0.25
CA ILE A 84 -14.26 -15.62 -0.92
C ILE A 84 -13.66 -16.96 -0.47
N ILE A 85 -12.66 -16.94 0.42
CA ILE A 85 -12.06 -18.15 0.99
C ILE A 85 -13.12 -19.00 1.70
N TYR A 86 -13.96 -18.37 2.53
CA TYR A 86 -15.03 -19.05 3.25
C TYR A 86 -16.03 -19.72 2.30
N ILE A 87 -16.47 -19.02 1.25
CA ILE A 87 -17.38 -19.59 0.24
C ILE A 87 -16.72 -20.77 -0.50
N LEU A 88 -15.45 -20.65 -0.89
CA LEU A 88 -14.72 -21.73 -1.56
C LEU A 88 -14.56 -22.96 -0.67
N MET A 89 -14.32 -22.77 0.63
CA MET A 89 -14.31 -23.86 1.61
C MET A 89 -15.67 -24.55 1.71
N LEU A 90 -16.76 -23.78 1.76
CA LEU A 90 -18.13 -24.32 1.85
C LEU A 90 -18.50 -25.13 0.60
N LEU A 91 -18.00 -24.72 -0.57
CA LEU A 91 -18.15 -25.44 -1.85
C LEU A 91 -17.16 -26.60 -2.04
N LYS A 92 -16.28 -26.88 -1.06
CA LYS A 92 -15.19 -27.88 -1.14
C LYS A 92 -14.24 -27.68 -2.33
N LYS A 93 -14.09 -26.43 -2.79
CA LYS A 93 -13.22 -26.03 -3.91
C LYS A 93 -11.92 -25.39 -3.43
N THR A 94 -11.26 -26.04 -2.48
CA THR A 94 -10.03 -25.51 -1.87
C THR A 94 -8.83 -25.50 -2.81
N GLU A 95 -8.88 -26.23 -3.92
CA GLU A 95 -7.84 -26.23 -4.97
C GLU A 95 -7.61 -24.84 -5.60
N TYR A 96 -8.61 -23.95 -5.55
CA TYR A 96 -8.49 -22.58 -6.07
C TYR A 96 -7.90 -21.60 -5.04
N ILE A 97 -7.66 -22.03 -3.81
CA ILE A 97 -7.09 -21.21 -2.75
C ILE A 97 -5.57 -21.31 -2.82
N SER A 98 -4.94 -20.35 -3.51
CA SER A 98 -3.48 -20.22 -3.46
C SER A 98 -3.07 -19.43 -2.21
N GLU A 99 -2.60 -20.15 -1.18
CA GLU A 99 -2.15 -19.55 0.08
C GLU A 99 -1.08 -18.47 -0.13
N GLY A 100 -0.14 -18.70 -1.05
CA GLY A 100 0.91 -17.74 -1.39
C GLY A 100 0.35 -16.43 -1.95
N VAL A 101 -0.64 -16.50 -2.85
CA VAL A 101 -1.27 -15.31 -3.42
C VAL A 101 -2.06 -14.55 -2.36
N VAL A 102 -2.79 -15.26 -1.50
CA VAL A 102 -3.54 -14.65 -0.39
C VAL A 102 -2.60 -13.94 0.59
N MET A 103 -1.50 -14.60 0.95
CA MET A 103 -0.50 -14.06 1.88
C MET A 103 0.20 -12.82 1.30
N VAL A 104 0.59 -12.87 0.02
CA VAL A 104 1.16 -11.71 -0.69
C VAL A 104 0.15 -10.56 -0.76
N PHE A 105 -1.10 -10.85 -1.14
CA PHE A 105 -2.12 -9.81 -1.32
C PHE A 105 -2.50 -9.13 0.01
N ILE A 106 -2.76 -9.92 1.05
CA ILE A 106 -3.11 -9.36 2.37
C ILE A 106 -1.87 -8.70 3.00
N GLY A 107 -0.74 -9.41 3.01
CA GLY A 107 0.47 -9.00 3.74
C GLY A 107 1.22 -7.85 3.10
N LEU A 108 1.34 -7.79 1.77
CA LEU A 108 2.11 -6.74 1.08
C LEU A 108 1.26 -5.58 0.60
N ILE A 109 -0.01 -5.76 0.30
CA ILE A 109 -0.85 -4.68 -0.22
C ILE A 109 -1.77 -4.14 0.88
N CYS A 110 -2.56 -5.03 1.50
CA CYS A 110 -3.63 -4.57 2.39
C CYS A 110 -3.11 -4.05 3.73
N VAL A 111 -2.22 -4.79 4.40
CA VAL A 111 -1.67 -4.37 5.70
C VAL A 111 -0.89 -3.05 5.60
N PRO A 112 0.08 -2.89 4.67
CA PRO A 112 0.73 -1.61 4.45
C PRO A 112 -0.22 -0.49 4.03
N GLY A 113 -1.26 -0.81 3.23
CA GLY A 113 -2.29 0.15 2.84
C GLY A 113 -3.08 0.68 4.04
N ILE A 114 -3.46 -0.18 4.98
CA ILE A 114 -4.11 0.22 6.24
C ILE A 114 -3.18 1.11 7.06
N VAL A 115 -1.93 0.68 7.27
CA VAL A 115 -0.96 1.44 8.05
C VAL A 115 -0.72 2.82 7.43
N ALA A 116 -0.47 2.89 6.12
CA ALA A 116 -0.28 4.13 5.40
C ALA A 116 -1.53 5.03 5.46
N GLY A 117 -2.72 4.44 5.30
CA GLY A 117 -3.99 5.14 5.37
C GLY A 117 -4.27 5.74 6.74
N ILE A 118 -4.06 5.00 7.83
CA ILE A 118 -4.25 5.51 9.20
C ILE A 118 -3.25 6.63 9.50
N LEU A 119 -1.95 6.37 9.28
CA LEU A 119 -0.90 7.35 9.56
C LEU A 119 -1.11 8.64 8.75
N GLY A 120 -1.47 8.52 7.48
CA GLY A 120 -1.68 9.68 6.62
C GLY A 120 -2.96 10.44 6.95
N ALA A 121 -4.02 9.74 7.37
CA ALA A 121 -5.26 10.37 7.83
C ALA A 121 -5.00 11.21 9.09
N ILE A 122 -4.23 10.68 10.05
CA ILE A 122 -3.84 11.40 11.28
C ILE A 122 -2.96 12.60 10.93
N PHE A 123 -1.91 12.41 10.13
CA PHE A 123 -0.95 13.45 9.81
C PHE A 123 -1.59 14.66 9.09
N TRP A 124 -2.38 14.39 8.04
CA TRP A 124 -3.06 15.45 7.29
C TRP A 124 -4.33 15.96 7.98
N GLY A 125 -4.93 15.16 8.87
CA GLY A 125 -6.04 15.59 9.72
C GLY A 125 -5.59 16.60 10.77
N SER A 126 -4.41 16.40 11.35
CA SER A 126 -3.82 17.31 12.34
C SER A 126 -3.42 18.67 11.76
N LYS A 127 -3.08 18.75 10.47
CA LYS A 127 -2.68 20.00 9.81
C LYS A 127 -3.85 20.88 9.34
N ARG A 128 -5.10 20.40 9.46
CA ARG A 128 -6.31 21.12 9.08
C ARG A 128 -7.05 21.79 10.25
N LYS A 129 -6.49 21.71 11.46
CA LYS A 129 -6.88 22.54 12.60
C LYS A 129 -5.94 23.73 12.69
#